data_AF-A0A8T1W0D8-F1
#
_entry.id   AF-A0A8T1W0D8-F1
#
_cell.length_a   1.000
_cell.length_b   1.000
_cell.length_c   1.000
_cell.angle_alpha   90.00
_cell.angle_beta   90.00
_cell.angle_gamma   90.00
#
_symmetry.space_group_name_H-M   'P 1'
#
loop_
_entity.id
_entity.type
_entity.pdbx_description
1 polymer ?
#
loop_
_entity_poly.entity_id
_entity_poly.type
_entity_poly.pdbx_seq_one_letter_code
_entity_poly.pdbx_strand_id
1 'polypeptide(L)'
;MLHLPCLLLPQDAKVIAMLDHNPRAKKHVLVIPHEHISSVDNLTPAHYDLLEHMLLTGKQILAKDGFVEKEDCRFGFHRSPFASVPHLHLHCLGLPFLPSWNRLRYTESMVPSYISAESALAALRAKRDTLLETNRSSED
;
A
#
# COMPACT_ATOMS: atom_id res chain seq x y z
N MET A 1 -5.02 28.00 12.18
CA MET A 1 -5.39 26.68 11.61
C MET A 1 -4.76 26.60 10.23
N LEU A 2 -3.52 26.11 10.12
CA LEU A 2 -2.80 26.07 8.84
C LEU A 2 -3.36 24.90 8.01
N HIS A 3 -4.28 25.21 7.09
CA HIS A 3 -4.61 24.32 5.97
C HIS A 3 -3.39 24.28 5.04
N LEU A 4 -2.45 23.37 5.30
CA LEU A 4 -1.44 23.04 4.31
C LEU A 4 -2.15 22.29 3.16
N PRO A 5 -2.02 22.74 1.91
CA PRO A 5 -2.65 22.06 0.79
C PRO A 5 -2.07 20.66 0.68
N CYS A 6 -2.94 19.66 0.85
CA CYS A 6 -2.66 18.30 0.43
C CYS A 6 -2.44 18.36 -1.09
N LEU A 7 -1.20 18.19 -1.56
CA LEU A 7 -0.94 18.13 -2.99
C LEU A 7 -1.51 16.82 -3.52
N LEU A 8 -2.66 16.93 -4.19
CA LEU A 8 -3.30 15.83 -4.88
C LEU A 8 -2.49 15.49 -6.12
N LEU A 9 -2.07 14.23 -6.19
CA LEU A 9 -1.43 13.61 -7.35
C LEU A 9 -2.54 12.97 -8.22
N PRO A 10 -2.22 12.34 -9.36
CA PRO A 10 -3.24 11.77 -10.24
C PRO A 10 -4.27 10.94 -9.46
N GLN A 11 -5.54 11.30 -9.63
CA GLN A 11 -6.69 10.64 -9.06
C GLN A 11 -7.46 9.98 -10.21
N ASP A 12 -8.01 8.80 -9.96
CA ASP A 12 -8.96 8.16 -10.85
C ASP A 12 -10.21 7.70 -10.08
N ALA A 13 -11.06 6.92 -10.76
CA ALA A 13 -12.31 6.43 -10.22
C ALA A 13 -12.14 5.45 -9.05
N LYS A 14 -10.94 4.88 -8.84
CA LYS A 14 -10.67 3.88 -7.79
C LYS A 14 -9.87 4.45 -6.63
N VAL A 15 -8.90 5.31 -6.90
CA VAL A 15 -7.93 5.78 -5.90
C VAL A 15 -7.67 7.28 -6.00
N ILE A 16 -7.24 7.85 -4.88
CA ILE A 16 -6.62 9.16 -4.78
C ILE A 16 -5.18 8.99 -4.29
N ALA A 17 -4.27 9.81 -4.79
CA ALA A 17 -2.89 9.83 -4.34
C ALA A 17 -2.54 11.21 -3.78
N MET A 18 -1.79 11.23 -2.68
CA MET A 18 -1.42 12.46 -1.99
C MET A 18 -0.03 12.38 -1.38
N LEU A 19 0.64 13.54 -1.24
CA LEU A 19 1.86 13.61 -0.44
C LEU A 19 1.54 13.40 1.04
N ASP A 20 2.37 12.59 1.72
CA ASP A 20 2.31 12.46 3.16
C ASP A 20 2.79 13.77 3.81
N HIS A 21 2.02 14.28 4.77
CA HIS A 21 2.34 15.51 5.51
C HIS A 21 3.62 15.37 6.36
N ASN A 22 3.94 14.16 6.81
CA ASN A 22 5.13 13.84 7.60
C ASN A 22 5.97 12.75 6.91
N PRO A 23 6.71 13.12 5.85
CA PRO A 23 7.42 12.17 5.00
C PRO A 23 8.47 11.37 5.78
N ARG A 24 8.55 10.07 5.52
CA ARG A 24 9.49 9.14 6.16
C ARG A 24 10.66 8.70 5.28
N ALA A 25 10.67 9.19 4.04
CA ALA A 25 11.71 9.00 3.04
C ALA A 25 11.80 10.27 2.16
N LYS A 26 12.77 10.31 1.24
CA LYS A 26 12.98 11.43 0.30
C LYS A 26 11.69 11.80 -0.45
N LYS A 27 10.89 10.80 -0.83
CA LYS A 27 9.51 10.97 -1.29
C LYS A 27 8.60 10.06 -0.50
N HIS A 28 7.47 10.57 -0.02
CA HIS A 28 6.45 9.77 0.66
C HIS A 28 5.07 10.14 0.12
N VAL A 29 4.46 9.18 -0.58
CA VAL A 29 3.13 9.31 -1.16
C VAL A 29 2.23 8.27 -0.52
N LEU A 30 0.98 8.65 -0.27
CA LEU A 30 -0.08 7.74 0.14
C LEU A 30 -1.02 7.55 -1.05
N VAL A 31 -1.25 6.30 -1.44
CA VAL A 31 -2.33 5.93 -2.38
C VAL A 31 -3.47 5.34 -1.57
N ILE A 32 -4.65 5.93 -1.68
CA ILE A 32 -5.81 5.67 -0.83
C ILE A 32 -7.00 5.31 -1.73
N PRO A 33 -7.68 4.18 -1.51
CA PRO A 33 -8.88 3.84 -2.28
C PRO A 33 -10.06 4.72 -1.85
N HIS A 34 -11.00 4.97 -2.77
CA HIS A 34 -12.28 5.60 -2.43
C HIS A 34 -13.18 4.64 -1.64
N GLU A 35 -13.04 3.34 -1.89
CA GLU A 35 -13.70 2.31 -1.09
C GLU A 35 -13.16 2.31 0.33
N HIS A 36 -14.07 2.35 1.32
CA HIS A 36 -13.68 2.34 2.72
C HIS A 36 -13.30 0.92 3.17
N ILE A 37 -12.00 0.70 3.36
CA ILE A 37 -11.43 -0.55 3.92
C ILE A 37 -10.61 -0.15 5.14
N SER A 38 -10.86 -0.72 6.32
CA SER A 38 -10.25 -0.21 7.56
C SER A 38 -8.72 -0.42 7.63
N SER A 39 -8.21 -1.58 7.22
CA SER A 39 -6.78 -1.85 7.12
C SER A 39 -6.47 -2.93 6.08
N VAL A 40 -5.18 -3.20 5.86
CA VAL A 40 -4.72 -4.30 5.00
C VAL A 40 -5.18 -5.67 5.50
N ASP A 41 -5.48 -5.80 6.80
CA ASP A 41 -5.94 -7.05 7.42
C ASP A 41 -7.39 -7.38 7.02
N ASN A 42 -8.16 -6.38 6.58
CA ASN A 42 -9.54 -6.53 6.14
C ASN A 42 -9.67 -6.88 4.65
N LEU A 43 -8.55 -7.04 3.92
CA LEU A 43 -8.57 -7.36 2.51
C LEU A 43 -9.02 -8.82 2.27
N THR A 44 -10.03 -8.94 1.40
CA THR A 44 -10.55 -10.20 0.86
C THR A 44 -10.05 -10.44 -0.58
N PRO A 45 -10.18 -11.65 -1.13
CA PRO A 45 -9.82 -11.94 -2.53
C PRO A 45 -10.44 -11.00 -3.57
N ALA A 46 -11.63 -10.45 -3.28
CA ALA A 46 -12.30 -9.50 -4.16
C ALA A 46 -11.54 -8.18 -4.34
N HIS A 47 -10.64 -7.83 -3.41
CA HIS A 47 -9.87 -6.59 -3.46
C HIS A 47 -8.53 -6.72 -4.19
N TYR A 48 -8.23 -7.88 -4.80
CA TYR A 48 -6.95 -8.11 -5.49
C TYR A 48 -6.66 -7.03 -6.54
N ASP A 49 -7.63 -6.78 -7.43
CA ASP A 49 -7.47 -5.82 -8.53
C ASP A 49 -7.36 -4.37 -8.02
N LEU A 50 -8.02 -4.04 -6.91
CA LEU A 50 -7.87 -2.73 -6.26
C LEU A 50 -6.45 -2.55 -5.73
N LEU A 51 -5.93 -3.56 -5.03
CA LEU A 51 -4.58 -3.51 -4.44
C LEU A 51 -3.49 -3.44 -5.52
N GLU A 52 -3.67 -4.18 -6.61
CA GLU A 52 -2.78 -4.14 -7.78
C GLU A 52 -2.79 -2.75 -8.41
N HIS A 53 -3.97 -2.17 -8.60
CA HIS A 53 -4.14 -0.81 -9.12
C HIS A 53 -3.48 0.25 -8.22
N MET A 54 -3.61 0.13 -6.90
CA MET A 54 -2.94 1.00 -5.94
C MET A 54 -1.40 0.91 -6.09
N LEU A 55 -0.85 -0.31 -6.21
CA LEU A 55 0.59 -0.52 -6.38
C LEU A 55 1.11 0.07 -7.69
N LEU A 56 0.39 -0.15 -8.80
CA LEU A 56 0.74 0.41 -10.10
C LEU A 56 0.72 1.93 -10.08
N THR A 57 -0.31 2.53 -9.48
CA THR A 57 -0.43 3.98 -9.29
C THR A 57 0.77 4.52 -8.51
N GLY A 58 1.12 3.88 -7.39
CA GLY A 58 2.28 4.25 -6.58
C GLY A 58 3.60 4.20 -7.35
N LYS A 59 3.84 3.12 -8.10
CA LYS A 59 5.02 2.95 -8.96
C LYS A 59 5.11 4.03 -10.03
N GLN A 60 4.01 4.34 -10.72
CA GLN A 60 3.97 5.38 -11.74
C GLN A 60 4.26 6.77 -11.18
N ILE A 61 3.75 7.07 -9.98
CA ILE A 61 4.01 8.34 -9.31
C ILE A 61 5.48 8.48 -8.94
N LEU A 62 6.07 7.45 -8.32
CA LEU A 62 7.47 7.47 -7.92
C LEU A 62 8.43 7.50 -9.13
N ALA A 63 8.09 6.82 -10.22
CA ALA A 63 8.87 6.83 -11.45
C ALA A 63 9.00 8.22 -12.08
N LYS A 64 7.97 9.08 -11.96
CA LYS A 64 8.03 10.48 -12.44
C LYS A 64 9.08 11.33 -11.71
N ASP A 65 9.43 10.94 -10.49
CA ASP A 65 10.45 11.61 -9.67
C ASP A 65 11.80 10.87 -9.72
N GLY A 66 11.96 9.88 -10.61
CA GLY A 66 13.20 9.15 -10.83
C GLY A 66 13.42 7.93 -9.92
N PHE A 67 12.45 7.54 -9.11
CA PHE A 67 12.52 6.31 -8.30
C PHE A 67 11.95 5.14 -9.08
N VAL A 68 12.82 4.43 -9.80
CA VAL A 68 12.42 3.34 -10.71
C VAL A 68 12.94 1.97 -10.26
N GLU A 69 14.12 1.95 -9.64
CA GLU A 69 14.75 0.71 -9.18
C GLU A 69 14.10 0.19 -7.90
N LYS A 70 14.11 -1.14 -7.73
CA LYS A 70 13.53 -1.80 -6.55
C LYS A 70 14.24 -1.38 -5.27
N GLU A 71 15.54 -1.10 -5.35
CA GLU A 71 16.39 -0.70 -4.25
C GLU A 71 16.05 0.72 -3.77
N ASP A 72 15.47 1.54 -4.63
CA ASP A 72 15.09 2.93 -4.39
C ASP A 72 13.65 3.11 -3.93
N CYS A 73 12.85 2.03 -3.93
CA CYS A 73 11.42 2.11 -3.65
C CYS A 73 10.98 1.18 -2.52
N ARG A 74 10.02 1.61 -1.68
CA ARG A 74 9.29 0.72 -0.76
C ARG A 74 7.79 0.95 -0.88
N PHE A 75 7.05 -0.14 -1.02
CA PHE A 75 5.59 -0.15 -1.13
C PHE A 75 5.00 -1.07 -0.08
N GLY A 76 4.00 -0.61 0.66
CA GLY A 76 3.30 -1.48 1.61
C GLY A 76 2.42 -0.74 2.60
N PHE A 77 2.00 -1.49 3.62
CA PHE A 77 0.94 -1.11 4.54
C PHE A 77 1.37 -1.37 5.97
N HIS A 78 1.08 -0.43 6.86
CA HIS A 78 1.05 -0.75 8.29
C HIS A 78 -0.17 -1.62 8.61
N ARG A 79 0.03 -2.63 9.46
CA ARG A 79 -1.05 -3.48 9.98
C ARG A 79 -1.65 -2.89 11.25
N SER A 80 -2.87 -3.28 11.60
CA SER A 80 -3.46 -2.90 12.89
C SER A 80 -2.70 -3.57 14.05
N PRO A 81 -2.47 -2.90 15.20
CA PRO A 81 -2.83 -1.53 15.57
C PRO A 81 -1.76 -0.47 15.26
N PHE A 82 -0.79 -0.78 14.40
CA PHE A 82 0.36 0.09 14.07
C PHE A 82 0.05 1.14 13.00
N ALA A 83 -1.09 1.03 12.31
CA ALA A 83 -1.59 2.06 11.40
C ALA A 83 -2.08 3.29 12.17
N SER A 84 -1.75 4.49 11.69
CA SER A 84 -2.12 5.75 12.33
C SER A 84 -3.59 6.14 12.12
N VAL A 85 -4.21 5.65 11.05
CA VAL A 85 -5.61 5.93 10.69
C VAL A 85 -6.33 4.64 10.29
N PRO A 86 -7.63 4.51 10.60
CA PRO A 86 -8.43 3.33 10.27
C PRO A 86 -8.96 3.39 8.83
N HIS A 87 -8.06 3.59 7.87
CA HIS A 87 -8.36 3.52 6.45
C HIS A 87 -7.14 2.95 5.73
N LEU A 88 -7.36 2.02 4.80
CA LEU A 88 -6.32 1.45 3.95
C LEU A 88 -5.62 2.58 3.18
N HIS A 89 -4.30 2.63 3.28
CA HIS A 89 -3.47 3.53 2.50
C HIS A 89 -2.12 2.85 2.21
N LEU A 90 -1.74 2.82 0.95
CA LEU A 90 -0.46 2.29 0.51
C LEU A 90 0.61 3.36 0.71
N HIS A 91 1.62 3.07 1.53
CA HIS A 91 2.84 3.87 1.59
C HIS A 91 3.68 3.60 0.35
N CYS A 92 3.93 4.65 -0.42
CA CYS A 92 4.82 4.66 -1.58
C CYS A 92 6.03 5.54 -1.25
N LEU A 93 7.17 4.92 -0.99
CA LEU A 93 8.36 5.57 -0.48
C LEU A 93 9.48 5.56 -1.52
N GLY A 94 9.90 6.74 -1.95
CA GLY A 94 11.14 6.95 -2.70
C GLY A 94 12.29 7.21 -1.72
N LEU A 95 13.29 6.32 -1.73
CA LEU A 95 14.40 6.28 -0.78
C LEU A 95 15.47 7.36 -1.09
N PRO A 96 16.38 7.70 -0.15
CA PRO A 96 16.61 7.09 1.16
C PRO A 96 15.51 7.37 2.19
N PHE A 97 15.48 6.55 3.24
CA PHE A 97 14.69 6.80 4.44
C PHE A 97 15.23 8.02 5.22
N LEU A 98 14.31 8.81 5.77
CA LEU A 98 14.62 10.04 6.50
C LEU A 98 13.87 10.09 7.83
N PRO A 99 14.56 9.87 8.97
CA PRO A 99 15.93 9.34 9.10
C PRO A 99 16.03 7.85 8.72
N SER A 100 17.25 7.35 8.53
CA SER A 100 17.52 5.97 8.06
C SER A 100 16.86 4.87 8.90
N TRP A 101 16.60 5.11 10.19
CA TRP A 101 15.95 4.15 11.09
C TRP A 101 14.48 3.87 10.73
N ASN A 102 13.84 4.70 9.90
CA ASN A 102 12.50 4.39 9.36
C ASN A 102 12.48 3.09 8.57
N ARG A 103 13.63 2.59 8.09
CA ARG A 103 13.75 1.25 7.52
C ARG A 103 13.11 0.17 8.39
N LEU A 104 13.23 0.27 9.72
CA LEU A 104 12.68 -0.70 10.66
C LEU A 104 11.14 -0.72 10.69
N ARG A 105 10.50 0.39 10.29
CA ARG A 105 9.04 0.55 10.28
C ARG A 105 8.40 0.15 8.95
N TYR A 106 9.15 0.30 7.86
CA TYR A 106 8.67 0.14 6.47
C TYR A 106 9.32 -1.06 5.77
N THR A 107 9.69 -2.06 6.55
CA THR A 107 10.21 -3.34 6.06
C THR A 107 9.52 -4.45 6.84
N GLU A 108 9.21 -5.55 6.17
CA GLU A 108 8.72 -6.76 6.84
C GLU A 108 9.76 -7.26 7.84
N SER A 109 9.31 -7.59 9.04
CA SER A 109 10.16 -8.01 10.15
C SER A 109 9.47 -9.13 10.94
N MET A 110 10.13 -9.63 11.99
CA MET A 110 9.51 -10.60 12.91
C MET A 110 8.25 -10.05 13.59
N VAL A 111 8.17 -8.73 13.79
CA VAL A 111 6.96 -8.08 14.28
C VAL A 111 6.06 -7.81 13.06
N PRO A 112 4.83 -8.36 13.01
CA PRO A 112 3.92 -8.22 11.86
C PRO A 112 3.25 -6.84 11.84
N SER A 113 4.04 -5.77 11.95
CA SER A 113 3.58 -4.38 11.95
C SER A 113 3.47 -3.78 10.55
N TYR A 114 4.12 -4.40 9.57
CA TYR A 114 4.19 -3.94 8.19
C TYR A 114 4.15 -5.12 7.23
N ILE A 115 3.47 -4.96 6.10
CA ILE A 115 3.47 -5.91 4.99
C ILE A 115 3.75 -5.16 3.69
N SER A 116 4.61 -5.71 2.85
CA SER A 116 4.84 -5.19 1.50
C SER A 116 3.60 -5.36 0.63
N ALA A 117 3.44 -4.49 -0.36
CA ALA A 117 2.34 -4.59 -1.31
C ALA A 117 2.39 -5.91 -2.09
N GLU A 118 3.59 -6.35 -2.46
CA GLU A 118 3.83 -7.62 -3.14
C GLU A 118 3.40 -8.83 -2.28
N SER A 119 3.78 -8.87 -0.99
CA SER A 119 3.34 -9.93 -0.08
C SER A 119 1.84 -9.93 0.16
N ALA A 120 1.22 -8.74 0.27
CA ALA A 120 -0.24 -8.61 0.40
C ALA A 120 -0.96 -9.15 -0.85
N LEU A 121 -0.49 -8.80 -2.05
CA LEU A 121 -1.01 -9.33 -3.31
C LEU A 121 -0.85 -10.86 -3.40
N ALA A 122 0.31 -11.39 -3.02
CA ALA A 122 0.55 -12.82 -3.02
C ALA A 122 -0.42 -13.56 -2.08
N ALA A 123 -0.67 -13.01 -0.89
CA ALA A 123 -1.63 -13.58 0.06
C ALA A 123 -3.07 -13.55 -0.48
N LEU A 124 -3.48 -12.47 -1.14
CA LEU A 124 -4.80 -12.38 -1.77
C LEU A 124 -4.95 -13.36 -2.93
N ARG A 125 -3.91 -13.54 -3.74
CA ARG A 125 -3.89 -14.52 -4.83
C ARG A 125 -4.09 -15.94 -4.30
N ALA A 126 -3.32 -16.32 -3.29
CA ALA A 126 -3.42 -17.63 -2.67
C ALA A 126 -4.84 -17.89 -2.12
N LYS A 127 -5.43 -16.91 -1.42
CA LYS A 127 -6.82 -17.02 -0.94
C LYS A 127 -7.84 -17.16 -2.08
N ARG A 128 -7.63 -16.46 -3.20
CA ARG A 128 -8.48 -16.55 -4.39
C ARG A 128 -8.43 -17.96 -4.99
N ASP A 129 -7.24 -18.51 -5.13
CA ASP A 129 -7.03 -19.83 -5.73
C ASP A 129 -7.69 -20.93 -4.85
N THR A 130 -7.53 -20.88 -3.53
CA THR A 130 -8.21 -21.80 -2.59
C THR A 130 -9.74 -21.71 -2.67
N LEU A 131 -10.29 -20.51 -2.84
CA LEU A 131 -11.74 -20.31 -2.96
C LEU A 131 -12.29 -20.94 -4.23
N LEU A 132 -11.57 -20.81 -5.35
CA LEU A 132 -11.92 -21.44 -6.62
C LEU A 132 -11.90 -22.98 -6.52
N GLU A 133 -10.91 -23.55 -5.84
CA GLU A 133 -10.81 -24.99 -5.60
C GLU A 133 -11.97 -25.52 -4.74
N THR A 134 -12.34 -24.78 -3.69
CA THR A 134 -13.44 -25.15 -2.79
C THR A 134 -14.78 -25.18 -3.50
N ASN A 135 -15.05 -24.17 -4.34
CA ASN A 135 -16.30 -24.09 -5.10
C ASN A 135 -16.45 -25.25 -6.09
N ARG A 136 -15.36 -25.61 -6.80
CA ARG A 136 -15.37 -26.75 -7.75
C ARG A 136 -15.63 -28.09 -7.06
N SER A 137 -15.16 -28.26 -5.82
CA SER A 137 -15.33 -29.51 -5.06
C SER A 137 -16.72 -29.64 -4.40
N SER A 138 -17.52 -28.57 -4.43
CA SER A 138 -18.87 -28.54 -3.83
C SER A 138 -19.99 -28.79 -4.86
N GLU A 139 -19.64 -28.86 -6.15
CA GLU A 139 -20.54 -29.11 -7.28
C GLU A 139 -20.52 -30.59 -7.75
N ASP A 140 -19.64 -31.42 -7.17
CA ASP A 140 -19.52 -32.87 -7.36
C ASP A 140 -20.20 -33.65 -6.21
#